data_AF-A0A259BVX4-F1
#
_entry.id   AF-A0A259BVX4-F1
#
_cell.length_a   1.000
_cell.length_b   1.000
_cell.length_c   1.000
_cell.angle_alpha   90.00
_cell.angle_beta   90.00
_cell.angle_gamma   90.00
#
_symmetry.space_group_name_H-M   'P 1'
#
loop_
_entity.id
_entity.type
_entity.pdbx_description
1 polymer ?
#
loop_
_entity_poly.entity_id
_entity_poly.type
_entity_poly.pdbx_seq_one_letter_code
_entity_poly.pdbx_strand_id
1 'polypeptide(L)'
;MTNSRLTDPEILETRFPVLLEDFHVRPGSGGRGQWNAGAGTYRRIRFLEKMDCALLSSHRRVRPFGLDGGEYGAVGEGFVRRNDGSYDVLEGCDQTVLEAGEAVIVITPTGGGFGNPALREG
;
A
#
# COMPACT_ATOMS: atom_id res chain seq x y z
N MET A 1 -3.58 -13.14 2.47
CA MET A 1 -2.69 -14.33 2.47
C MET A 1 -1.83 -14.27 3.72
N THR A 2 -1.68 -15.36 4.46
CA THR A 2 -0.83 -15.45 5.68
C THR A 2 0.60 -15.92 5.38
N ASN A 3 0.87 -16.38 4.16
CA ASN A 3 2.20 -16.67 3.63
C ASN A 3 2.50 -15.69 2.50
N SER A 4 2.82 -14.45 2.86
CA SER A 4 3.15 -13.39 1.91
C SER A 4 4.66 -13.26 1.79
N ARG A 5 5.29 -14.18 1.04
CA ARG A 5 6.62 -13.91 0.52
C ARG A 5 6.49 -12.78 -0.50
N LEU A 6 7.09 -11.64 -0.18
CA LEU A 6 7.21 -10.57 -1.15
C LEU A 6 8.26 -10.97 -2.19
N THR A 7 7.94 -10.80 -3.47
CA THR A 7 8.89 -11.02 -4.56
C THR A 7 9.99 -9.96 -4.51
N ASP A 8 11.24 -10.39 -4.63
CA ASP A 8 12.40 -9.50 -4.67
C ASP A 8 12.26 -8.49 -5.83
N PRO A 9 12.68 -7.22 -5.63
CA PRO A 9 12.61 -6.20 -6.68
C PRO A 9 13.26 -6.63 -8.00
N GLU A 10 14.43 -7.27 -7.95
CA GLU A 10 15.19 -7.68 -9.14
C GLU A 10 14.41 -8.70 -9.99
N ILE A 11 13.65 -9.59 -9.34
CA ILE A 11 12.80 -10.57 -10.02
C ILE A 11 11.60 -9.88 -10.67
N LEU A 12 11.01 -8.87 -10.02
CA LEU A 12 9.93 -8.07 -10.62
C LEU A 12 10.40 -7.34 -11.87
N GLU A 13 11.52 -6.63 -11.78
CA GLU A 13 12.08 -5.79 -12.85
C GLU A 13 12.64 -6.61 -14.02
N THR A 14 13.09 -7.84 -13.76
CA THR A 14 13.52 -8.76 -14.84
C THR A 14 12.32 -9.34 -15.60
N ARG A 15 11.18 -9.53 -14.93
CA ARG A 15 10.00 -10.20 -15.53
C ARG A 15 9.06 -9.26 -16.26
N PHE A 16 9.05 -7.99 -15.90
CA PHE A 16 8.17 -6.98 -16.49
C PHE A 16 8.98 -5.71 -16.80
N PRO A 17 8.64 -4.95 -17.84
CA PRO A 17 9.32 -3.70 -18.17
C PRO A 17 8.91 -2.59 -17.18
N VAL A 18 9.36 -2.73 -15.93
CA VAL A 18 9.07 -1.82 -14.81
C VAL A 18 10.32 -1.59 -13.96
N LEU A 19 10.33 -0.50 -13.19
CA LEU A 19 11.31 -0.20 -12.16
C LEU A 19 10.60 0.07 -10.83
N LEU A 20 11.06 -0.54 -9.74
CA LEU A 20 10.59 -0.21 -8.39
C LEU A 20 11.34 1.03 -7.88
N GLU A 21 10.75 2.22 -8.11
CA GLU A 21 11.38 3.50 -7.74
C GLU A 21 11.48 3.70 -6.22
N ASP A 22 10.49 3.22 -5.49
CA ASP A 22 10.41 3.38 -4.04
C ASP A 22 9.67 2.19 -3.43
N PHE A 23 10.26 1.63 -2.38
CA PHE A 23 9.62 0.65 -1.54
C PHE A 23 10.09 0.79 -0.10
N HIS A 24 9.18 1.24 0.77
CA HIS A 24 9.47 1.40 2.19
C HIS A 24 8.29 1.00 3.08
N VAL A 25 8.62 0.65 4.32
CA VAL A 25 7.64 0.55 5.41
C VAL A 25 7.20 1.95 5.79
N ARG A 26 5.91 2.16 6.04
CA ARG A 26 5.32 3.43 6.52
C ARG A 26 5.25 3.41 8.05
N PRO A 27 6.27 3.91 8.79
CA PRO A 27 6.33 3.72 10.23
C PRO A 27 5.15 4.42 10.92
N GLY A 28 4.59 3.79 11.95
CA GLY A 28 3.46 4.34 12.70
C GLY A 28 2.12 4.35 11.94
N SER A 29 2.02 3.75 10.76
CA SER A 29 0.76 3.67 10.00
C SER A 29 -0.23 2.62 10.52
N GLY A 30 0.21 1.72 11.40
CA GLY A 30 -0.65 0.75 12.09
C GLY A 30 -1.55 1.43 13.12
N GLY A 31 -2.75 0.87 13.34
CA GLY A 31 -3.62 1.32 14.42
C GLY A 31 -2.91 1.21 15.78
N ARG A 32 -3.08 2.23 16.63
CA ARG A 32 -2.42 2.32 17.93
C ARG A 32 -3.21 1.57 18.99
N GLY A 33 -2.51 0.99 19.94
CA GLY A 33 -3.10 0.31 21.10
C GLY A 33 -2.05 0.14 22.19
N GLN A 34 -2.42 -0.55 23.27
CA GLN A 34 -1.42 -1.11 24.17
C GLN A 34 -0.42 -1.96 23.35
N TRP A 35 -0.95 -2.72 22.38
CA TRP A 35 -0.19 -3.36 21.31
C TRP A 35 -0.56 -2.75 19.96
N ASN A 36 0.40 -2.07 19.34
CA ASN A 36 0.24 -1.48 18.02
C ASN A 36 0.14 -2.56 16.93
N ALA A 37 -0.65 -2.28 15.90
CA ALA A 37 -0.64 -3.08 14.68
C ALA A 37 0.65 -2.86 13.87
N GLY A 38 0.93 -3.82 12.98
CA GLY A 38 2.02 -3.71 12.01
C GLY A 38 1.83 -2.52 11.06
N ALA A 39 2.95 -1.89 10.70
CA ALA A 39 2.99 -0.84 9.70
C ALA A 39 2.70 -1.39 8.28
N GLY A 40 2.06 -0.57 7.47
CA GLY A 40 1.89 -0.83 6.04
C GLY A 40 3.13 -0.47 5.24
N THR A 41 3.04 -0.62 3.92
CA THR A 41 4.10 -0.27 2.97
C THR A 41 3.63 0.72 1.93
N TYR A 42 4.60 1.40 1.34
CA TYR A 42 4.45 2.25 0.17
C TYR A 42 5.28 1.64 -0.96
N ARG A 43 4.70 1.46 -2.15
CA ARG A 43 5.40 1.00 -3.35
C ARG A 43 5.10 1.91 -4.51
N ARG A 44 6.13 2.36 -5.23
CA ARG A 44 6.02 3.09 -6.50
C ARG A 44 6.71 2.32 -7.60
N ILE A 45 5.94 1.87 -8.58
CA ILE A 45 6.41 1.04 -9.69
C ILE A 45 6.24 1.86 -10.96
N ARG A 46 7.35 2.30 -11.56
CA ARG A 46 7.35 3.02 -12.83
C ARG A 46 7.38 2.04 -13.98
N PHE A 47 6.59 2.31 -14.99
CA PHE A 47 6.48 1.52 -16.21
C PHE A 47 7.48 2.03 -17.24
N LEU A 48 8.19 1.12 -17.90
CA LEU A 48 9.21 1.43 -18.90
C LEU A 48 8.66 1.38 -20.33
N GLU A 49 7.48 0.78 -20.50
CA GLU A 49 6.75 0.64 -21.75
C GLU A 49 5.26 0.87 -21.50
N LYS A 50 4.47 1.04 -22.56
CA LYS A 50 3.02 1.14 -22.46
C LYS A 50 2.44 -0.20 -22.02
N MET A 51 1.67 -0.22 -20.92
CA MET A 51 1.09 -1.47 -20.38
C MET A 51 -0.30 -1.25 -19.79
N ASP A 52 -1.12 -2.30 -19.86
CA ASP A 52 -2.34 -2.43 -19.06
C ASP A 52 -1.99 -2.83 -17.61
N CYS A 53 -2.60 -2.16 -16.64
CA CYS A 53 -2.46 -2.47 -15.23
C CYS A 53 -3.83 -2.62 -14.57
N ALA A 54 -4.02 -3.73 -13.88
CA ALA A 54 -5.19 -3.96 -13.03
C ALA A 54 -4.77 -3.95 -11.55
N LEU A 55 -5.53 -3.26 -10.71
CA LEU A 55 -5.34 -3.20 -9.27
C LEU A 55 -6.51 -3.89 -8.56
N LEU A 56 -6.19 -4.92 -7.77
CA LEU A 56 -7.12 -5.57 -6.85
C LEU A 56 -6.63 -5.39 -5.43
N SER A 57 -7.38 -4.62 -4.64
CA SER A 57 -7.03 -4.23 -3.28
C SER A 57 -8.28 -4.08 -2.41
N SER A 58 -8.18 -4.51 -1.15
CA SER A 58 -9.26 -4.44 -0.17
C SER A 58 -9.00 -3.34 0.87
N HIS A 59 -9.95 -3.13 1.78
CA HIS A 59 -9.88 -2.11 2.84
C HIS A 59 -9.63 -0.69 2.31
N ARG A 60 -10.33 -0.31 1.22
CA ARG A 60 -10.25 1.02 0.60
C ARG A 60 -11.25 2.04 1.14
N ARG A 61 -12.31 1.56 1.80
CA ARG A 61 -13.39 2.40 2.37
C ARG A 61 -13.61 2.13 3.86
N VAL A 62 -13.69 0.86 4.24
CA VAL A 62 -13.87 0.45 5.63
C VAL A 62 -12.51 0.21 6.26
N ARG A 63 -12.18 1.02 7.26
CA ARG A 63 -10.96 0.90 8.06
C ARG A 63 -10.95 -0.43 8.84
N PRO A 64 -9.83 -1.16 8.87
CA PRO A 64 -9.65 -2.26 9.82
C PRO A 64 -9.83 -1.76 11.26
N PHE A 65 -10.70 -2.41 12.03
CA PHE A 65 -11.05 -1.98 13.38
C PHE A 65 -9.96 -2.32 14.39
N GLY A 66 -9.81 -1.48 15.41
CA GLY A 66 -9.07 -1.83 16.61
C GLY A 66 -9.94 -2.63 17.57
N LEU A 67 -9.31 -3.28 18.55
CA LEU A 67 -9.93 -4.14 19.54
C LEU A 67 -9.65 -3.64 20.96
N ASP A 68 -10.63 -3.79 21.86
CA ASP A 68 -10.50 -3.47 23.29
C ASP A 68 -9.97 -2.06 23.58
N GLY A 69 -10.50 -1.05 22.87
CA GLY A 69 -10.08 0.34 22.98
C GLY A 69 -8.89 0.73 22.10
N GLY A 70 -8.38 -0.18 21.27
CA GLY A 70 -7.40 0.13 20.24
C GLY A 70 -7.98 0.99 19.09
N GLU A 71 -7.13 1.82 18.49
CA GLU A 71 -7.47 2.68 17.36
C GLU A 71 -7.58 1.88 16.05
N TYR A 72 -8.36 2.41 15.11
CA TYR A 72 -8.50 1.88 13.76
C TYR A 72 -7.17 1.93 12.99
N GLY A 73 -6.97 0.95 12.11
CA GLY A 73 -5.93 0.99 11.09
C GLY A 73 -6.28 1.94 9.93
N ALA A 74 -5.29 2.18 9.08
CA ALA A 74 -5.43 2.97 7.86
C ALA A 74 -6.10 2.15 6.74
N VAL A 75 -6.86 2.84 5.89
CA VAL A 75 -7.29 2.28 4.60
C VAL A 75 -6.11 2.19 3.64
N GLY A 76 -6.21 1.30 2.66
CA GLY A 76 -5.29 1.26 1.53
C GLY A 76 -5.61 2.35 0.52
N GLU A 77 -4.60 2.77 -0.23
CA GLU A 77 -4.70 3.79 -1.28
C GLU A 77 -3.94 3.33 -2.52
N GLY A 78 -4.34 3.85 -3.68
CA GLY A 78 -3.77 3.49 -4.97
C GLY A 78 -3.86 4.68 -5.92
N PHE A 79 -2.78 4.96 -6.64
CA PHE A 79 -2.70 6.10 -7.55
C PHE A 79 -1.92 5.76 -8.81
N VAL A 80 -2.16 6.50 -9.89
CA VAL A 80 -1.25 6.61 -11.03
C VAL A 80 -0.60 7.98 -11.04
N ARG A 81 0.72 8.04 -10.98
CA ARG A 81 1.49 9.25 -11.30
C ARG A 81 1.64 9.33 -12.82
N ARG A 82 1.03 10.34 -13.42
CA ARG A 82 1.12 10.64 -14.86
C ARG A 82 2.42 11.38 -15.20
N ASN A 83 2.78 11.37 -16.48
CA ASN A 83 4.00 12.03 -16.96
C ASN A 83 3.96 13.56 -16.82
N ASP A 84 2.77 14.16 -16.77
CA ASP A 84 2.57 15.59 -16.49
C ASP A 84 2.65 15.95 -14.99
N GLY A 85 2.88 14.95 -14.13
CA GLY A 85 2.96 15.09 -12.67
C GLY A 85 1.61 15.00 -11.96
N SER A 86 0.50 14.86 -12.67
CA SER A 86 -0.82 14.64 -12.07
C SER A 86 -0.95 13.25 -11.46
N TYR A 87 -1.94 13.10 -10.57
CA TYR A 87 -2.24 11.85 -9.89
C TYR A 87 -3.70 11.46 -10.10
N ASP A 88 -3.91 10.30 -10.72
CA ASP A 88 -5.23 9.68 -10.79
C ASP A 88 -5.41 8.72 -9.62
N VAL A 89 -6.57 8.74 -8.98
CA VAL A 89 -6.93 7.78 -7.93
C VAL A 89 -7.39 6.48 -8.58
N LEU A 90 -6.86 5.35 -8.12
CA LEU A 90 -7.34 4.02 -8.49
C LEU A 90 -8.27 3.48 -7.41
N GLU A 91 -9.41 2.91 -7.80
CA GLU A 91 -10.32 2.26 -6.85
C GLU A 91 -9.76 0.93 -6.31
N GLY A 92 -10.54 0.23 -5.50
CA GLY A 92 -10.15 -1.07 -4.95
C GLY A 92 -10.12 -2.20 -5.98
N CYS A 93 -10.92 -2.09 -7.03
CA CYS A 93 -10.98 -3.01 -8.14
C CYS A 93 -11.04 -2.18 -9.41
N ASP A 94 -9.89 -1.96 -10.02
CA ASP A 94 -9.75 -0.97 -11.07
C ASP A 94 -8.73 -1.38 -12.13
N GLN A 95 -8.77 -0.73 -13.28
CA GLN A 95 -7.82 -0.93 -14.37
C GLN A 95 -7.50 0.39 -15.07
N THR A 96 -6.26 0.52 -15.52
CA THR A 96 -5.78 1.69 -16.27
C THR A 96 -4.71 1.26 -17.26
N VAL A 97 -4.49 2.10 -18.26
CA VAL A 97 -3.29 2.05 -19.09
C VAL A 97 -2.26 3.00 -18.51
N LEU A 98 -1.00 2.59 -18.47
CA LEU A 98 0.14 3.44 -18.18
C LEU A 98 0.99 3.60 -19.42
N GLU A 99 1.42 4.83 -19.69
CA GLU A 99 2.46 5.11 -20.68
C GLU A 99 3.85 4.92 -20.05
N ALA A 100 4.88 4.79 -20.89
CA ALA A 100 6.26 4.74 -20.40
C ALA A 100 6.60 6.02 -19.60
N GLY A 101 7.21 5.84 -18.42
CA GLY A 101 7.54 6.92 -17.48
C GLY A 101 6.53 7.10 -16.35
N GLU A 102 5.28 6.66 -16.55
CA GLU A 102 4.22 6.74 -15.55
C GLU A 102 4.41 5.68 -14.46
N ALA A 103 3.80 5.88 -13.30
CA ALA A 103 3.98 4.95 -12.18
C ALA A 103 2.68 4.63 -11.45
N VAL A 104 2.50 3.36 -11.10
CA VAL A 104 1.49 2.94 -10.12
C VAL A 104 2.06 3.04 -8.72
N ILE A 105 1.29 3.63 -7.82
CA ILE A 105 1.60 3.74 -6.40
C ILE A 105 0.59 2.91 -5.63
N VAL A 106 1.08 2.03 -4.75
CA VAL A 106 0.26 1.21 -3.86
C VAL A 106 0.65 1.48 -2.43
N ILE A 107 -0.35 1.85 -1.63
CA ILE A 107 -0.24 2.08 -0.20
C ILE A 107 -1.11 1.04 0.50
N THR A 108 -0.50 0.15 1.28
CA THR A 108 -1.25 -0.96 1.87
C THR A 108 -2.10 -0.50 3.06
N PRO A 109 -3.30 -1.09 3.25
CA PRO A 109 -4.04 -0.92 4.50
C PRO A 109 -3.24 -1.48 5.68
N THR A 110 -3.61 -1.08 6.89
CA THR A 110 -2.97 -1.56 8.13
C THR A 110 -4.00 -2.13 9.10
N GLY A 111 -3.57 -3.01 9.99
CA GLY A 111 -4.44 -3.53 11.06
C GLY A 111 -4.79 -2.45 12.08
N GLY A 112 -5.88 -2.66 12.83
CA GLY A 112 -6.18 -1.88 14.03
C GLY A 112 -5.37 -2.35 15.24
N GLY A 113 -5.13 -1.45 16.19
CA GLY A 113 -4.41 -1.75 17.43
C GLY A 113 -5.27 -2.55 18.41
N PHE A 114 -4.63 -3.12 19.44
CA PHE A 114 -5.32 -3.81 20.53
C PHE A 114 -5.04 -3.11 21.87
N GLY A 115 -6.08 -2.95 22.69
CA GLY A 115 -5.96 -2.37 24.03
C GLY A 115 -5.86 -0.85 24.02
N ASN A 116 -6.10 -0.20 25.16
CA ASN A 116 -6.00 1.26 25.28
C ASN A 116 -4.55 1.74 25.04
N PRO A 117 -4.30 2.63 24.05
CA PRO A 117 -2.97 3.20 23.80
C PRO A 117 -2.28 3.83 25.01
N ALA A 118 -3.06 4.34 25.98
CA ALA A 118 -2.53 4.94 27.21
C ALA A 118 -1.84 3.92 28.14
N LEU A 119 -2.06 2.61 27.94
CA LEU A 119 -1.45 1.53 28.72
C LEU A 119 -0.15 1.00 28.10
N ARG A 120 0.32 1.59 27.00
CA ARG A 120 1.55 1.18 26.34
C ARG A 120 2.77 1.64 27.14
N GLU A 121 3.60 0.69 27.56
CA GLU A 121 4.93 0.98 28.09
C GLU A 121 5.89 1.23 26.91
N GLY A 122 6.81 2.20 27.06
CA GLY A 122 7.67 2.75 26.01
C GLY A 122 8.61 1.75 25.35
#